data_AF-A0A177P685-F1
#
_entry.id   AF-A0A177P685-F1
#
_cell.length_a   1.000
_cell.length_b   1.000
_cell.length_c   1.000
_cell.angle_alpha   90.00
_cell.angle_beta   90.00
_cell.angle_gamma   90.00
#
_symmetry.space_group_name_H-M   'P 1'
#
loop_
_entity.id
_entity.type
_entity.pdbx_description
1 polymer ?
#
loop_
_entity_poly.entity_id
_entity_poly.type
_entity_poly.pdbx_seq_one_letter_code
_entity_poly.pdbx_strand_id
1 'polypeptide(L)'
;MIGFVSQAGRIPAIIFLNAPSLDALDEENIRRSASPRDIIFGGDVKRLAKSAKRLRAMATSPDEPALYNRLLHVAIVDSPPSVKDQKEAPEIALDLGRAGAAAVLVIAAGPTVWRIENARPEQRAKIAFEGPSPFDIKNAPEHILAGFRVGAFGVDDFTSPRDYLENHGPARTRRFCAAMEKWKKLFDAAPRQMRIFIFRSPDRIEVNEEFLGGSPPPKSSPNWTVGQECHRYAESDR
;
A
#
# COMPACT_ATOMS: atom_id res chain seq x y z
N MET A 1 45.22 -22.99 -17.78
CA MET A 1 44.63 -22.39 -19.01
C MET A 1 43.18 -22.85 -19.06
N ILE A 2 42.24 -21.91 -18.82
CA ILE A 2 40.77 -21.94 -19.02
C ILE A 2 40.02 -23.04 -18.21
N GLY A 3 39.14 -22.75 -17.24
CA GLY A 3 38.29 -21.59 -16.98
C GLY A 3 36.82 -22.04 -17.06
N PHE A 4 36.21 -22.39 -15.92
CA PHE A 4 34.80 -22.77 -15.81
C PHE A 4 33.88 -21.60 -16.18
N VAL A 5 32.98 -21.81 -17.15
CA VAL A 5 31.89 -20.88 -17.47
C VAL A 5 30.66 -21.28 -16.67
N SER A 6 30.34 -20.51 -15.64
CA SER A 6 29.02 -20.52 -15.00
C SER A 6 28.16 -19.46 -15.67
N GLN A 7 27.11 -19.88 -16.38
CA GLN A 7 26.06 -18.99 -16.86
C GLN A 7 25.09 -18.72 -15.71
N ALA A 8 25.31 -17.62 -15.00
CA ALA A 8 24.29 -17.03 -14.14
C ALA A 8 23.42 -16.10 -14.99
N GLY A 9 22.14 -16.46 -15.10
CA GLY A 9 21.09 -15.65 -15.72
C GLY A 9 20.95 -14.31 -15.00
N ARG A 10 21.01 -13.22 -15.77
CA ARG A 10 20.79 -11.85 -15.31
C ARG A 10 19.34 -11.67 -14.86
N ILE A 11 19.13 -11.43 -13.58
CA ILE A 11 17.92 -10.78 -13.06
C ILE A 11 18.06 -9.29 -13.41
N PRO A 12 17.05 -8.63 -14.02
CA PRO A 12 17.13 -7.20 -14.27
C PRO A 12 17.07 -6.47 -12.92
N ALA A 13 18.20 -5.87 -12.54
CA ALA A 13 18.28 -4.88 -11.49
C ALA A 13 17.32 -3.74 -11.82
N ILE A 14 16.34 -3.50 -10.93
CA ILE A 14 15.56 -2.27 -10.95
C ILE A 14 16.53 -1.13 -10.62
N ILE A 15 16.58 -0.18 -11.53
CA ILE A 15 17.56 0.90 -11.66
C ILE A 15 17.50 1.81 -10.43
N PHE A 16 18.60 1.88 -9.68
CA PHE A 16 19.01 3.09 -8.97
C PHE A 16 20.20 3.67 -9.74
N LEU A 17 19.99 4.69 -10.57
CA LEU A 17 21.08 5.45 -11.18
C LEU A 17 20.85 6.94 -10.96
N ASN A 18 21.85 7.56 -10.31
CA ASN A 18 22.10 8.99 -10.18
C ASN A 18 20.99 9.83 -9.53
N ALA A 19 20.94 9.80 -8.19
CA ALA A 19 20.13 10.71 -7.42
C ALA A 19 20.88 12.04 -7.18
N PRO A 20 20.39 13.20 -7.70
CA PRO A 20 20.57 14.46 -6.98
C PRO A 20 20.06 14.29 -5.53
N SER A 21 20.49 15.15 -4.60
CA SER A 21 20.19 15.00 -3.16
C SER A 21 18.77 14.48 -2.91
N LEU A 22 18.64 13.37 -2.19
CA LEU A 22 17.38 12.65 -1.95
C LEU A 22 16.22 13.57 -1.54
N ASP A 23 16.51 14.67 -0.86
CA ASP A 23 15.54 15.66 -0.40
C ASP A 23 14.94 16.53 -1.53
N ALA A 24 15.71 16.83 -2.58
CA ALA A 24 15.26 17.69 -3.69
C ALA A 24 14.34 16.94 -4.67
N LEU A 25 14.60 15.64 -4.89
CA LEU A 25 13.78 14.79 -5.75
C LEU A 25 12.38 14.56 -5.18
N ASP A 26 12.27 14.44 -3.86
CA ASP A 26 10.97 14.22 -3.22
C ASP A 26 10.09 15.46 -3.28
N GLU A 27 10.63 16.65 -3.01
CA GLU A 27 9.86 17.88 -3.14
C GLU A 27 9.43 18.16 -4.59
N GLU A 28 10.29 17.92 -5.56
CA GLU A 28 9.97 18.15 -6.98
C GLU A 28 8.90 17.16 -7.47
N ASN A 29 9.01 15.87 -7.12
CA ASN A 29 8.02 14.88 -7.49
C ASN A 29 6.66 15.16 -6.84
N ILE A 30 6.63 15.57 -5.57
CA ILE A 30 5.40 15.98 -4.87
C ILE A 30 4.76 17.19 -5.56
N ARG A 31 5.57 18.17 -6.00
CA ARG A 31 5.06 19.34 -6.73
C ARG A 31 4.51 18.97 -8.10
N ARG A 32 5.13 18.00 -8.80
CA ARG A 32 4.67 17.54 -10.11
C ARG A 32 3.40 16.71 -10.04
N SER A 33 3.23 15.91 -8.98
CA SER A 33 2.04 15.08 -8.79
C SER A 33 0.83 15.85 -8.23
N ALA A 34 1.05 17.06 -7.71
CA ALA A 34 0.00 17.97 -7.30
C ALA A 34 -0.94 18.29 -8.48
N SER A 35 -2.25 18.11 -8.28
CA SER A 35 -3.23 18.50 -9.29
C SER A 35 -3.16 20.02 -9.52
N PRO A 36 -3.31 20.54 -10.76
CA PRO A 36 -3.38 21.98 -11.03
C PRO A 36 -4.50 22.71 -10.28
N ARG A 37 -5.45 21.96 -9.69
CA ARG A 37 -6.55 22.47 -8.86
C ARG A 37 -6.23 22.52 -7.37
N ASP A 38 -5.14 21.89 -6.94
CA ASP A 38 -4.71 21.90 -5.55
C ASP A 38 -3.78 23.09 -5.33
N ILE A 39 -4.24 24.11 -4.61
CA ILE A 39 -3.36 25.18 -4.16
C ILE A 39 -2.49 24.60 -3.04
N ILE A 40 -1.31 24.11 -3.40
CA ILE A 40 -0.33 23.60 -2.44
C ILE A 40 0.61 24.74 -2.05
N PHE A 41 0.64 25.08 -0.76
CA PHE A 41 1.59 26.05 -0.26
C PHE A 41 2.97 25.40 -0.09
N GLY A 42 4.05 26.17 -0.27
CA GLY A 42 5.42 25.64 -0.14
C GLY A 42 5.72 25.01 1.23
N GLY A 43 4.99 25.39 2.28
CA GLY A 43 5.05 24.75 3.60
C GLY A 43 4.46 23.33 3.63
N ASP A 44 3.44 23.07 2.82
CA ASP A 44 2.77 21.76 2.73
C ASP A 44 3.65 20.75 1.98
N VAL A 45 4.31 21.17 0.90
CA VAL A 45 5.27 20.33 0.16
C VAL A 45 6.40 19.85 1.08
N LYS A 46 7.00 20.75 1.86
CA LYS A 46 8.09 20.40 2.80
C LYS A 46 7.63 19.42 3.87
N ARG A 47 6.41 19.59 4.38
CA ARG A 47 5.82 18.67 5.36
C ARG A 47 5.61 17.28 4.75
N LEU A 48 5.04 17.22 3.54
CA LEU A 48 4.82 15.96 2.82
C LEU A 48 6.14 15.24 2.51
N ALA A 49 7.15 15.96 2.04
CA ALA A 49 8.48 15.40 1.77
C ALA A 49 9.12 14.84 3.04
N LYS A 50 9.03 15.57 4.17
CA LYS A 50 9.52 15.08 5.47
C LYS A 50 8.79 13.81 5.92
N SER A 51 7.48 13.76 5.77
CA SER A 51 6.68 12.58 6.09
C SER A 51 7.05 11.39 5.22
N ALA A 52 7.17 11.58 3.90
CA ALA A 52 7.60 10.55 2.96
C ALA A 52 9.00 10.00 3.31
N LYS A 53 9.96 10.89 3.60
CA LYS A 53 11.32 10.50 4.01
C LYS A 53 11.32 9.64 5.27
N ARG A 54 10.55 10.03 6.30
CA ARG A 54 10.42 9.24 7.53
C ARG A 54 9.80 7.87 7.25
N LEU A 55 8.71 7.81 6.47
CA LEU A 55 8.07 6.54 6.12
C LEU A 55 9.02 5.62 5.34
N ARG A 56 9.83 6.15 4.42
CA ARG A 56 10.84 5.34 3.71
C ARG A 56 11.90 4.78 4.65
N ALA A 57 12.31 5.54 5.66
CA ALA A 57 13.26 5.06 6.67
C ALA A 57 12.68 3.93 7.55
N MET A 58 11.35 3.85 7.67
CA MET A 58 10.66 2.74 8.36
C MET A 58 10.46 1.52 7.46
N ALA A 59 10.57 1.67 6.14
CA ALA A 59 10.34 0.60 5.20
C ALA A 59 11.47 -0.45 5.24
N THR A 60 11.11 -1.71 5.06
CA THR A 60 12.05 -2.83 4.97
C THR A 60 12.79 -2.86 3.65
N SER A 61 13.81 -3.72 3.55
CA SER A 61 14.36 -4.04 2.23
C SER A 61 13.31 -4.78 1.36
N PRO A 62 13.40 -4.70 0.02
CA PRO A 62 12.39 -5.24 -0.89
C PRO A 62 12.25 -6.78 -0.88
N ASP A 63 13.21 -7.50 -0.32
CA ASP A 63 13.23 -8.95 -0.20
C ASP A 63 12.50 -9.47 1.04
N GLU A 64 12.40 -8.67 2.10
CA GLU A 64 11.73 -9.07 3.35
C GLU A 64 10.23 -9.41 3.24
N PRO A 65 9.41 -8.69 2.45
CA PRO A 65 7.98 -8.98 2.35
C PRO A 65 7.67 -10.42 1.96
N ALA A 66 8.41 -10.98 1.00
CA ALA A 66 8.27 -12.38 0.55
C ALA A 66 8.84 -13.40 1.55
N LEU A 67 9.85 -13.01 2.36
CA LEU A 67 10.46 -13.89 3.35
C LEU A 67 9.55 -14.13 4.57
N TYR A 68 8.83 -13.09 5.00
CA TYR A 68 8.07 -13.12 6.27
C TYR A 68 6.56 -13.33 6.11
N ASN A 69 6.04 -13.27 4.89
CA ASN A 69 4.60 -13.32 4.64
C ASN A 69 4.24 -14.37 3.60
N ARG A 70 3.08 -15.01 3.79
CA ARG A 70 2.54 -16.04 2.89
C ARG A 70 1.16 -15.66 2.33
N LEU A 71 0.53 -14.66 2.93
CA LEU A 71 -0.80 -14.16 2.58
C LEU A 71 -0.75 -12.64 2.52
N LEU A 72 -1.50 -12.06 1.60
CA LEU A 72 -1.64 -10.62 1.47
C LEU A 72 -3.12 -10.25 1.44
N HIS A 73 -3.61 -9.68 2.54
CA HIS A 73 -4.97 -9.15 2.59
C HIS A 73 -4.98 -7.74 2.02
N VAL A 74 -5.86 -7.47 1.06
CA VAL A 74 -6.05 -6.16 0.44
C VAL A 74 -7.23 -5.48 1.11
N ALA A 75 -6.96 -4.51 1.96
CA ALA A 75 -7.97 -3.68 2.62
C ALA A 75 -8.29 -2.46 1.75
N ILE A 76 -9.47 -2.45 1.14
CA ILE A 76 -10.02 -1.29 0.43
C ILE A 76 -10.77 -0.42 1.43
N VAL A 77 -10.26 0.78 1.70
CA VAL A 77 -10.84 1.73 2.64
C VAL A 77 -11.45 2.90 1.85
N ASP A 78 -12.75 2.79 1.59
CA ASP A 78 -13.52 3.68 0.73
C ASP A 78 -13.45 5.15 1.19
N SER A 79 -13.74 5.34 2.46
CA SER A 79 -13.70 6.62 3.16
C SER A 79 -13.08 6.41 4.53
N PRO A 80 -12.20 7.30 5.00
CA PRO A 80 -11.82 7.30 6.40
C PRO A 80 -13.00 7.76 7.29
N PRO A 81 -12.97 7.51 8.60
CA PRO A 81 -14.05 7.93 9.51
C PRO A 81 -14.20 9.46 9.53
N SER A 82 -15.43 9.93 9.72
CA SER A 82 -15.71 11.37 9.79
C SER A 82 -15.14 11.95 11.10
N VAL A 83 -14.28 12.95 11.00
CA VAL A 83 -13.78 13.70 12.16
C VAL A 83 -14.70 14.89 12.40
N LYS A 84 -15.08 15.14 13.67
CA LYS A 84 -15.92 16.29 14.03
C LYS A 84 -15.22 17.62 13.75
N ASP A 85 -13.89 17.65 13.92
CA ASP A 85 -13.03 18.77 13.61
C ASP A 85 -12.19 18.45 12.37
N GLN A 86 -12.48 19.10 11.23
CA GLN A 86 -11.77 18.90 9.96
C GLN A 86 -10.28 19.34 9.98
N LYS A 87 -9.75 19.74 11.14
CA LYS A 87 -8.36 20.18 11.31
C LYS A 87 -7.39 19.02 11.54
N GLU A 88 -7.90 17.84 11.89
CA GLU A 88 -7.09 16.64 12.14
C GLU A 88 -7.44 15.54 11.14
N ALA A 89 -6.41 14.84 10.66
CA ALA A 89 -6.61 13.67 9.84
C ALA A 89 -7.24 12.55 10.70
N PRO A 90 -8.25 11.83 10.18
CA PRO A 90 -8.86 10.70 10.88
C PRO A 90 -7.81 9.66 11.24
N GLU A 91 -7.96 9.10 12.45
CA GLU A 91 -7.11 8.02 12.93
C GLU A 91 -7.84 6.68 12.81
N ILE A 92 -7.14 5.66 12.31
CA ILE A 92 -7.64 4.29 12.19
C ILE A 92 -6.65 3.36 12.87
N ALA A 93 -7.15 2.50 13.75
CA ALA A 93 -6.35 1.46 14.38
C ALA A 93 -6.12 0.28 13.43
N LEU A 94 -4.87 -0.17 13.33
CA LEU A 94 -4.50 -1.38 12.61
C LEU A 94 -3.86 -2.38 13.58
N ASP A 95 -4.62 -3.39 13.98
CA ASP A 95 -4.21 -4.39 14.96
C ASP A 95 -3.52 -5.58 14.26
N LEU A 96 -2.27 -5.84 14.62
CA LEU A 96 -1.46 -6.93 14.05
C LEU A 96 -1.25 -8.12 15.00
N GLY A 97 -1.91 -8.12 16.17
CA GLY A 97 -1.67 -9.10 17.22
C GLY A 97 -1.91 -10.55 16.78
N ARG A 98 -2.77 -10.75 15.79
CA ARG A 98 -3.13 -12.07 15.23
C ARG A 98 -2.77 -12.24 13.76
N ALA A 99 -1.90 -11.37 13.23
CA ALA A 99 -1.61 -11.35 11.79
C ALA A 99 -0.91 -12.65 11.30
N GLY A 100 -0.21 -13.39 12.17
CA GLY A 100 0.47 -14.63 11.78
C GLY A 100 1.41 -14.42 10.59
N ALA A 101 1.26 -15.24 9.54
CA ALA A 101 1.98 -15.09 8.27
C ALA A 101 1.30 -14.14 7.26
N ALA A 102 0.21 -13.47 7.63
CA ALA A 102 -0.45 -12.50 6.76
C ALA A 102 0.20 -11.11 6.86
N ALA A 103 0.20 -10.41 5.73
CA ALA A 103 0.41 -8.98 5.61
C ALA A 103 -0.89 -8.31 5.14
N VAL A 104 -0.96 -6.99 5.26
CA VAL A 104 -2.07 -6.17 4.78
C VAL A 104 -1.57 -5.08 3.83
N LEU A 105 -2.14 -5.02 2.64
CA LEU A 105 -2.06 -3.88 1.75
C LEU A 105 -3.31 -3.02 1.95
N VAL A 106 -3.12 -1.79 2.41
CA VAL A 106 -4.20 -0.83 2.61
C VAL A 106 -4.27 0.10 1.40
N ILE A 107 -5.43 0.12 0.73
CA ILE A 107 -5.75 1.06 -0.34
C ILE A 107 -6.75 2.07 0.21
N ALA A 108 -6.37 3.35 0.34
CA ALA A 108 -7.20 4.37 1.01
C ALA A 108 -7.32 5.67 0.20
N ALA A 109 -8.50 6.30 0.23
CA ALA A 109 -8.79 7.48 -0.60
C ALA A 109 -8.41 8.82 0.05
N GLY A 110 -8.38 8.91 1.38
CA GLY A 110 -8.23 10.17 2.13
C GLY A 110 -7.00 10.20 3.04
N PRO A 111 -6.60 11.39 3.54
CA PRO A 111 -5.54 11.49 4.52
C PRO A 111 -5.89 10.75 5.81
N THR A 112 -4.98 9.92 6.29
CA THR A 112 -5.25 9.04 7.45
C THR A 112 -4.00 8.89 8.31
N VAL A 113 -4.19 8.88 9.62
CA VAL A 113 -3.18 8.43 10.58
C VAL A 113 -3.47 6.98 10.95
N TRP A 114 -2.49 6.09 10.75
CA TRP A 114 -2.59 4.67 11.07
C TRP A 114 -1.93 4.42 12.42
N ARG A 115 -2.72 4.09 13.42
CA ARG A 115 -2.22 3.72 14.73
C ARG A 115 -2.03 2.21 14.79
N ILE A 116 -0.78 1.77 14.87
CA ILE A 116 -0.47 0.34 14.92
C ILE A 116 -0.68 -0.17 16.34
N GLU A 117 -1.45 -1.26 16.46
CA GLU A 117 -1.75 -1.92 17.73
C GLU A 117 -1.18 -3.34 17.74
N ASN A 118 -0.72 -3.78 18.91
CA ASN A 118 -0.30 -5.16 19.19
C ASN A 118 0.73 -5.74 18.20
N ALA A 119 1.46 -4.89 17.48
CA ALA A 119 2.56 -5.29 16.62
C ALA A 119 3.76 -5.71 17.48
N ARG A 120 4.32 -6.87 17.17
CA ARG A 120 5.48 -7.43 17.86
C ARG A 120 6.76 -7.10 17.08
N PRO A 121 7.91 -6.85 17.73
CA PRO A 121 9.14 -6.45 17.04
C PRO A 121 9.65 -7.44 15.98
N GLU A 122 9.35 -8.73 16.12
CA GLU A 122 9.71 -9.76 15.14
C GLU A 122 8.84 -9.73 13.87
N GLN A 123 7.69 -9.03 13.92
CA GLN A 123 6.83 -8.88 12.76
C GLN A 123 7.43 -7.81 11.83
N ARG A 124 7.91 -8.26 10.67
CA ARG A 124 8.50 -7.39 9.64
C ARG A 124 7.64 -7.38 8.39
N ALA A 125 7.71 -6.27 7.65
CA ALA A 125 7.05 -6.09 6.35
C ALA A 125 5.56 -6.49 6.35
N LYS A 126 4.82 -6.16 7.41
CA LYS A 126 3.41 -6.55 7.59
C LYS A 126 2.42 -5.61 6.93
N ILE A 127 2.80 -4.37 6.68
CA ILE A 127 1.89 -3.36 6.20
C ILE A 127 2.43 -2.77 4.90
N ALA A 128 1.57 -2.60 3.91
CA ALA A 128 1.82 -1.80 2.73
C ALA A 128 0.69 -0.79 2.54
N PHE A 129 0.99 0.36 1.93
CA PHE A 129 0.01 1.40 1.65
C PHE A 129 -0.02 1.80 0.19
N GLU A 130 -1.21 2.01 -0.37
CA GLU A 130 -1.38 2.61 -1.68
C GLU A 130 -2.59 3.56 -1.70
N GLY A 131 -2.50 4.64 -2.48
CA GLY A 131 -3.62 5.57 -2.62
C GLY A 131 -3.21 6.97 -3.08
N PRO A 132 -4.20 7.84 -3.35
CA PRO A 132 -3.93 9.23 -3.74
C PRO A 132 -3.40 10.10 -2.59
N SER A 133 -3.86 9.85 -1.36
CA SER A 133 -3.73 10.79 -0.26
C SER A 133 -2.58 10.47 0.70
N PRO A 134 -1.98 11.48 1.35
CA PRO A 134 -0.89 11.26 2.28
C PRO A 134 -1.36 10.51 3.53
N PHE A 135 -0.47 9.76 4.16
CA PHE A 135 -0.77 9.09 5.42
C PHE A 135 0.38 9.24 6.42
N ASP A 136 0.10 8.93 7.67
CA ASP A 136 1.07 8.82 8.76
C ASP A 136 0.90 7.48 9.48
N ILE A 137 1.94 7.01 10.17
CA ILE A 137 1.92 5.85 11.04
C ILE A 137 2.39 6.25 12.45
N LYS A 138 1.64 5.83 13.46
CA LYS A 138 1.97 5.95 14.89
C LYS A 138 2.14 4.56 15.51
N ASN A 139 2.97 4.48 16.56
CA ASN A 139 3.17 3.27 17.38
C ASN A 139 3.64 2.04 16.58
N ALA A 140 4.31 2.25 15.45
CA ALA A 140 4.86 1.18 14.63
C ALA A 140 6.26 0.78 15.12
N PRO A 141 6.54 -0.54 15.25
CA PRO A 141 7.91 -1.00 15.38
C PRO A 141 8.69 -0.71 14.09
N GLU A 142 10.02 -0.66 14.20
CA GLU A 142 10.89 -0.57 13.03
C GLU A 142 10.61 -1.75 12.09
N HIS A 143 10.81 -1.53 10.78
CA HIS A 143 10.68 -2.58 9.77
C HIS A 143 9.26 -3.19 9.63
N ILE A 144 8.21 -2.61 10.21
CA ILE A 144 6.84 -3.11 10.01
C ILE A 144 6.29 -2.81 8.62
N LEU A 145 6.80 -1.77 7.97
CA LEU A 145 6.32 -1.27 6.68
C LEU A 145 7.06 -1.98 5.55
N ALA A 146 6.35 -2.70 4.69
CA ALA A 146 6.89 -3.30 3.48
C ALA A 146 7.18 -2.26 2.39
N GLY A 147 6.37 -1.20 2.34
CA GLY A 147 6.53 -0.12 1.37
C GLY A 147 5.22 0.65 1.14
N PHE A 148 5.27 1.65 0.27
CA PHE A 148 4.09 2.43 -0.09
C PHE A 148 4.15 3.01 -1.51
N ARG A 149 3.00 3.23 -2.12
CA ARG A 149 2.82 3.90 -3.43
C ARG A 149 1.73 4.96 -3.32
N VAL A 150 2.11 6.22 -3.14
CA VAL A 150 1.15 7.29 -2.79
C VAL A 150 1.29 8.51 -3.69
N GLY A 151 0.16 8.95 -4.25
CA GLY A 151 0.07 10.12 -5.14
C GLY A 151 0.64 11.41 -4.54
N ALA A 152 0.19 11.74 -3.33
CA ALA A 152 0.68 12.90 -2.58
C ALA A 152 2.17 12.84 -2.21
N PHE A 153 2.83 11.69 -2.39
CA PHE A 153 4.28 11.52 -2.21
C PHE A 153 5.04 11.46 -3.55
N GLY A 154 4.41 11.88 -4.65
CA GLY A 154 5.04 11.98 -5.97
C GLY A 154 4.98 10.71 -6.82
N VAL A 155 4.14 9.73 -6.46
CA VAL A 155 3.95 8.52 -7.27
C VAL A 155 2.80 8.75 -8.25
N ASP A 156 3.04 8.63 -9.55
CA ASP A 156 2.00 8.91 -10.56
C ASP A 156 1.17 7.67 -10.93
N ASP A 157 1.74 6.48 -10.75
CA ASP A 157 1.10 5.22 -11.04
C ASP A 157 0.65 4.56 -9.73
N PHE A 158 -0.55 4.87 -9.26
CA PHE A 158 -1.17 4.21 -8.09
C PHE A 158 -2.62 3.83 -8.38
N THR A 159 -3.16 2.91 -7.58
CA THR A 159 -4.60 2.61 -7.51
C THR A 159 -5.25 3.36 -6.34
N SER A 160 -6.54 3.62 -6.48
CA SER A 160 -7.39 4.20 -5.43
C SER A 160 -8.53 3.23 -5.08
N PRO A 161 -9.24 3.43 -3.95
CA PRO A 161 -10.45 2.66 -3.66
C PRO A 161 -11.51 2.75 -4.77
N ARG A 162 -11.61 3.90 -5.44
CA ARG A 162 -12.56 4.13 -6.54
C ARG A 162 -12.28 3.31 -7.79
N ASP A 163 -11.04 2.84 -7.97
CA ASP A 163 -10.69 1.92 -9.05
C ASP A 163 -11.27 0.51 -8.82
N TYR A 164 -11.74 0.21 -7.59
CA TYR A 164 -12.32 -1.08 -7.20
C TYR A 164 -13.78 -1.03 -6.71
N LEU A 165 -14.32 0.11 -6.23
CA LEU A 165 -15.65 0.13 -5.59
C LEU A 165 -16.82 0.51 -6.49
N GLU A 166 -16.61 1.34 -7.50
CA GLU A 166 -17.71 1.88 -8.33
C GLU A 166 -17.62 1.28 -9.73
N ASN A 167 -18.64 0.52 -10.20
CA ASN A 167 -18.85 0.05 -11.59
C ASN A 167 -17.68 0.39 -12.55
N HIS A 168 -16.55 -0.28 -12.33
CA HIS A 168 -15.26 0.25 -12.75
C HIS A 168 -15.11 -0.12 -14.21
N GLY A 169 -15.23 0.87 -15.09
CA GLY A 169 -14.96 0.69 -16.51
C GLY A 169 -13.54 0.13 -16.73
N PRO A 170 -13.26 -0.47 -17.90
CA PRO A 170 -12.04 -1.24 -18.16
C PRO A 170 -10.74 -0.56 -17.72
N ALA A 171 -10.64 0.76 -17.87
CA ALA A 171 -9.48 1.54 -17.46
C ALA A 171 -9.21 1.51 -15.93
N ARG A 172 -10.26 1.59 -15.10
CA ARG A 172 -10.13 1.55 -13.63
C ARG A 172 -9.70 0.15 -13.17
N THR A 173 -10.36 -0.88 -13.69
CA THR A 173 -10.03 -2.28 -13.38
C THR A 173 -8.61 -2.62 -13.81
N ARG A 174 -8.16 -2.14 -14.98
CA ARG A 174 -6.77 -2.29 -15.44
C ARG A 174 -5.77 -1.64 -14.49
N ARG A 175 -6.05 -0.44 -13.97
CA ARG A 175 -5.18 0.21 -12.97
C ARG A 175 -5.11 -0.59 -11.68
N PHE A 176 -6.26 -1.04 -11.16
CA PHE A 176 -6.30 -1.88 -9.96
C PHE A 176 -5.49 -3.16 -10.14
N CYS A 177 -5.73 -3.92 -11.22
CA CYS A 177 -5.02 -5.17 -11.48
C CYS A 177 -3.51 -4.95 -11.76
N ALA A 178 -3.13 -3.86 -12.41
CA ALA A 178 -1.72 -3.51 -12.60
C ALA A 178 -1.02 -3.17 -11.27
N ALA A 179 -1.71 -2.50 -10.35
CA ALA A 179 -1.21 -2.26 -9.00
C ALA A 179 -1.08 -3.57 -8.22
N MET A 180 -2.08 -4.45 -8.30
CA MET A 180 -2.05 -5.75 -7.62
C MET A 180 -0.89 -6.61 -8.11
N GLU A 181 -0.57 -6.61 -9.41
CA GLU A 181 0.57 -7.36 -9.94
C GLU A 181 1.92 -6.89 -9.37
N LYS A 182 2.06 -5.60 -9.05
CA LYS A 182 3.28 -5.07 -8.42
C LYS A 182 3.43 -5.57 -6.98
N TRP A 183 2.36 -5.49 -6.19
CA TRP A 183 2.39 -6.00 -4.82
C TRP A 183 2.50 -7.52 -4.76
N LYS A 184 1.86 -8.22 -5.70
CA LYS A 184 2.02 -9.66 -5.91
C LYS A 184 3.49 -10.04 -6.03
N LYS A 185 4.24 -9.31 -6.87
CA LYS A 185 5.68 -9.53 -7.07
C LYS A 185 6.50 -9.22 -5.82
N LEU A 186 6.19 -8.13 -5.10
CA LEU A 186 6.92 -7.76 -3.90
C LEU A 186 6.76 -8.80 -2.78
N PHE A 187 5.54 -9.29 -2.58
CA PHE A 187 5.20 -10.25 -1.53
C PHE A 187 5.34 -11.73 -1.96
N ASP A 188 5.71 -12.00 -3.21
CA ASP A 188 5.68 -13.33 -3.84
C ASP A 188 4.35 -14.09 -3.58
N ALA A 189 3.24 -13.35 -3.57
CA ALA A 189 1.94 -13.90 -3.23
C ALA A 189 1.25 -14.47 -4.48
N ALA A 190 0.76 -15.71 -4.46
CA ALA A 190 -0.11 -16.17 -5.54
C ALA A 190 -1.44 -15.38 -5.54
N PRO A 191 -2.11 -15.18 -6.69
CA PRO A 191 -3.39 -14.45 -6.74
C PRO A 191 -4.48 -14.99 -5.81
N ARG A 192 -4.42 -16.29 -5.48
CA ARG A 192 -5.34 -16.98 -4.55
C ARG A 192 -5.04 -16.70 -3.08
N GLN A 193 -3.83 -16.23 -2.78
CA GLN A 193 -3.34 -15.82 -1.46
C GLN A 193 -3.56 -14.31 -1.22
N MET A 194 -4.12 -13.61 -2.22
CA MET A 194 -4.49 -12.20 -2.14
C MET A 194 -6.01 -12.05 -1.99
N ARG A 195 -6.48 -11.72 -0.77
CA ARG A 195 -7.91 -11.63 -0.43
C ARG A 195 -8.36 -10.18 -0.30
N ILE A 196 -9.55 -9.84 -0.79
CA ILE A 196 -10.02 -8.44 -0.82
C ILE A 196 -11.09 -8.18 0.25
N PHE A 197 -10.86 -7.16 1.08
CA PHE A 197 -11.74 -6.73 2.16
C PHE A 197 -12.16 -5.28 1.96
N ILE A 198 -13.46 -5.00 1.95
CA ILE A 198 -13.98 -3.63 1.77
C ILE A 198 -14.44 -3.06 3.10
N PHE A 199 -13.83 -1.95 3.52
CA PHE A 199 -14.23 -1.19 4.70
C PHE A 199 -14.83 0.16 4.31
N ARG A 200 -15.92 0.53 4.98
CA ARG A 200 -16.55 1.86 4.86
C ARG A 200 -16.40 2.58 6.19
N SER A 201 -15.50 3.56 6.25
CA SER A 201 -15.24 4.36 7.45
C SER A 201 -14.87 3.52 8.68
N PRO A 202 -13.86 2.63 8.60
CA PRO A 202 -13.42 1.87 9.76
C PRO A 202 -12.71 2.79 10.76
N ASP A 203 -12.99 2.59 12.04
CA ASP A 203 -12.15 3.14 13.13
C ASP A 203 -11.07 2.13 13.58
N ARG A 204 -11.29 0.84 13.28
CA ARG A 204 -10.34 -0.25 13.55
C ARG A 204 -10.41 -1.34 12.49
N ILE A 205 -9.23 -1.84 12.11
CA ILE A 205 -9.04 -3.02 11.26
C ILE A 205 -8.19 -4.02 12.04
N GLU A 206 -8.67 -5.26 12.14
CA GLU A 206 -7.97 -6.35 12.81
C GLU A 206 -7.40 -7.30 11.76
N VAL A 207 -6.07 -7.44 11.74
CA VAL A 207 -5.39 -8.37 10.84
C VAL A 207 -5.29 -9.72 11.50
N ASN A 208 -6.06 -10.68 10.98
CA ASN A 208 -5.91 -12.09 11.31
C ASN A 208 -5.23 -12.82 10.15
N GLU A 209 -4.63 -13.97 10.43
CA GLU A 209 -3.95 -14.76 9.40
C GLU A 209 -4.87 -15.08 8.21
N GLU A 210 -6.13 -15.42 8.46
CA GLU A 210 -7.05 -15.81 7.39
C GLU A 210 -7.98 -14.69 6.88
N PHE A 211 -8.23 -13.65 7.65
CA PHE A 211 -9.19 -12.61 7.26
C PHE A 211 -8.89 -11.25 7.91
N LEU A 212 -9.52 -10.20 7.40
CA LEU A 212 -9.56 -8.91 8.09
C LEU A 212 -10.88 -8.74 8.83
N GLY A 213 -10.79 -8.47 10.13
CA GLY A 213 -11.89 -7.99 10.94
C GLY A 213 -11.90 -6.46 10.99
N GLY A 214 -12.91 -5.87 11.62
CA GLY A 214 -12.90 -4.45 11.89
C GLY A 214 -14.19 -3.94 12.48
N SER A 215 -14.17 -2.65 12.80
CA SER A 215 -15.31 -1.88 13.30
C SER A 215 -15.51 -0.67 12.37
N PRO A 216 -16.66 -0.57 11.66
CA PRO A 216 -17.59 -1.67 11.38
C PRO A 216 -16.92 -2.83 10.61
N PRO A 217 -17.51 -4.04 10.60
CA PRO A 217 -16.97 -5.19 9.88
C PRO A 217 -16.93 -4.94 8.35
N PRO A 218 -16.02 -5.62 7.62
CA PRO A 218 -15.92 -5.45 6.17
C PRO A 218 -17.16 -5.98 5.44
N LYS A 219 -17.47 -5.38 4.28
CA LYS A 219 -18.64 -5.72 3.48
C LYS A 219 -18.44 -6.90 2.52
N SER A 220 -17.21 -7.25 2.17
CA SER A 220 -16.93 -8.30 1.19
C SER A 220 -16.83 -9.68 1.84
N SER A 221 -17.10 -10.72 1.05
CA SER A 221 -16.90 -12.10 1.46
C SER A 221 -15.41 -12.39 1.65
N PRO A 222 -14.99 -13.10 2.72
CA PRO A 222 -13.59 -13.40 3.01
C PRO A 222 -12.90 -14.27 1.94
N ASN A 223 -13.67 -14.86 1.02
CA ASN A 223 -13.16 -15.74 -0.03
C ASN A 223 -12.97 -15.05 -1.39
N TRP A 224 -13.27 -13.75 -1.52
CA TRP A 224 -13.05 -13.03 -2.79
C TRP A 224 -11.56 -12.70 -2.95
N THR A 225 -10.96 -13.16 -4.05
CA THR A 225 -9.54 -13.00 -4.32
C THR A 225 -9.25 -12.06 -5.47
N VAL A 226 -8.06 -11.46 -5.47
CA VAL A 226 -7.54 -10.67 -6.60
C VAL A 226 -7.52 -11.51 -7.88
N GLY A 227 -7.21 -12.80 -7.78
CA GLY A 227 -7.24 -13.71 -8.93
C GLY A 227 -8.62 -13.78 -9.59
N GLN A 228 -9.69 -13.90 -8.80
CA GLN A 228 -11.06 -13.91 -9.33
C GLN A 228 -11.44 -12.57 -9.95
N GLU A 229 -11.10 -11.46 -9.28
CA GLU A 229 -11.40 -10.11 -9.77
C GLU A 229 -10.74 -9.85 -11.14
N CYS A 230 -9.42 -10.05 -11.22
CA CYS A 230 -8.66 -9.72 -12.42
C CYS A 230 -8.88 -10.73 -13.55
N HIS A 231 -9.27 -11.98 -13.25
CA HIS A 231 -9.66 -12.95 -14.27
C HIS A 231 -11.01 -12.59 -14.91
N ARG A 232 -12.03 -12.25 -14.10
CA ARG A 232 -13.34 -11.79 -14.58
C ARG A 232 -13.20 -10.62 -15.56
N TYR A 233 -12.28 -9.70 -15.29
CA TYR A 233 -11.97 -8.60 -16.19
C TYR A 233 -11.38 -9.07 -17.52
N ALA A 234 -10.39 -9.97 -17.49
CA ALA A 234 -9.73 -10.48 -18.69
C ALA A 234 -10.70 -11.23 -19.63
N GLU A 235 -11.76 -11.84 -19.10
CA GLU A 235 -12.82 -12.46 -19.90
C GLU A 235 -13.81 -11.45 -20.49
N SER A 236 -14.04 -10.31 -19.83
CA SER A 236 -14.97 -9.27 -20.30
C SER A 236 -14.41 -8.35 -21.39
N ASP A 237 -13.09 -8.37 -21.63
CA ASP A 237 -12.39 -7.57 -22.65
C ASP A 237 -12.20 -8.35 -23.97
N ARG A 238 -12.83 -9.53 -24.10
CA ARG A 238 -12.88 -10.37 -25.31
C ARG A 238 -14.24 -10.30 -25.98
#